data_AF-A0A2V2Q139-F1
#
_entry.id   AF-A0A2V2Q139-F1
#
_cell.length_a   1.000
_cell.length_b   1.000
_cell.length_c   1.000
_cell.angle_alpha   90.00
_cell.angle_beta   90.00
_cell.angle_gamma   90.00
#
_symmetry.space_group_name_H-M   'P 1'
#
loop_
_entity.id
_entity.type
_entity.pdbx_description
1 polymer ?
#
loop_
_entity_poly.entity_id
_entity_poly.type
_entity_poly.pdbx_seq_one_letter_code
_entity_poly.pdbx_strand_id
1 'polypeptide(L)'
;TLRAAAAAAEAGLPLSRHLVRHLATTVRPLPVPWPPEAREELVTLLGAGEATVGVWEALEAEGIITRLLPDWERVHCRPQRNPVHTWTVDRHLVETAVRAASLTRRVHRPDLLLVAALLHDIGKGWPGDHSVAGEVIARDMATRIGFDQHDVGVIATLVRHHLLLVETATRRDLDDPATVRSVAEAVSSTSTLELLHALTEADALATGPAAWSAWRASLVADLVKRVAAVLAGEEPEETEEGAPGAEHERLAIEALRTGEPVLTLHTRPEEPAGDGEVEPVGVELLIALPDRPGVLPAAAGVLALHRLTVRAADLRAVELPNEVGESADLLL
;
A
#
# COMPACT_ATOMS: atom_id res chain seq x y z
N THR A 1 27.57 -18.98 2.19
CA THR A 1 27.32 -17.53 2.11
C THR A 1 26.10 -17.13 2.88
N LEU A 2 24.90 -17.56 2.48
CA LEU A 2 23.66 -17.18 3.16
C LEU A 2 23.67 -17.50 4.66
N ARG A 3 24.16 -18.69 5.06
CA ARG A 3 24.37 -19.01 6.48
C ARG A 3 25.25 -18.02 7.25
N ALA A 4 26.36 -17.59 6.66
CA ALA A 4 27.25 -16.62 7.31
C ALA A 4 26.58 -15.24 7.39
N ALA A 5 25.79 -14.89 6.38
CA ALA A 5 25.04 -13.64 6.33
C ALA A 5 23.90 -13.61 7.36
N ALA A 6 23.09 -14.66 7.41
CA ALA A 6 22.02 -14.85 8.38
C ALA A 6 22.57 -14.79 9.81
N ALA A 7 23.59 -15.60 10.13
CA ALA A 7 24.20 -15.60 11.46
C ALA A 7 24.80 -14.24 11.86
N ALA A 8 25.39 -13.50 10.91
CA ALA A 8 25.91 -12.17 11.17
C ALA A 8 24.78 -11.16 11.44
N ALA A 9 23.70 -11.21 10.64
CA ALA A 9 22.55 -10.33 10.80
C ALA A 9 21.79 -10.60 12.10
N GLU A 10 21.53 -11.85 12.46
CA GLU A 10 20.90 -12.23 13.73
C GLU A 10 21.73 -11.79 14.94
N ALA A 11 23.06 -11.85 14.84
CA ALA A 11 23.96 -11.39 15.89
C ALA A 11 24.13 -9.86 15.93
N GLY A 12 23.58 -9.12 14.96
CA GLY A 12 23.80 -7.68 14.82
C GLY A 12 25.27 -7.31 14.53
N LEU A 13 26.01 -8.22 13.89
CA LEU A 13 27.44 -8.09 13.62
C LEU A 13 27.71 -7.84 12.13
N PRO A 14 28.67 -6.96 11.78
CA PRO A 14 29.06 -6.77 10.39
C PRO A 14 29.87 -7.97 9.88
N LEU A 15 29.73 -8.27 8.59
CA LEU A 15 30.65 -9.18 7.92
C LEU A 15 31.98 -8.48 7.65
N SER A 16 33.09 -9.08 8.10
CA SER A 16 34.41 -8.53 7.79
C SER A 16 34.67 -8.56 6.27
N ARG A 17 35.26 -7.49 5.73
CA ARG A 17 35.59 -7.40 4.30
C ARG A 17 36.44 -8.57 3.80
N HIS A 18 37.34 -9.08 4.64
CA HIS A 18 38.16 -10.26 4.32
C HIS A 18 37.29 -11.50 4.11
N LEU A 19 36.34 -11.76 5.01
CA LEU A 19 35.41 -12.88 4.89
C LEU A 19 34.55 -12.75 3.63
N VAL A 20 33.99 -11.57 3.34
CA VAL A 20 33.14 -11.38 2.16
C VAL A 20 33.91 -11.65 0.87
N ARG A 21 35.14 -11.13 0.73
CA ARG A 21 36.01 -11.39 -0.43
C ARG A 21 36.36 -12.86 -0.59
N HIS A 22 36.61 -13.53 0.55
CA HIS A 22 36.86 -14.95 0.55
C HIS A 22 35.62 -15.72 0.06
N LEU A 23 34.44 -15.39 0.57
CA LEU A 23 33.17 -15.96 0.10
C LEU A 23 32.96 -15.69 -1.40
N ALA A 24 33.26 -14.47 -1.87
CA ALA A 24 33.05 -14.09 -3.26
C ALA A 24 33.89 -14.93 -4.24
N THR A 25 35.05 -15.44 -3.82
CA THR A 25 35.95 -16.25 -4.65
C THR A 25 35.80 -17.76 -4.46
N THR A 26 35.25 -18.20 -3.33
CA THR A 26 35.18 -19.64 -2.98
C THR A 26 33.79 -20.25 -3.14
N VAL A 27 32.74 -19.43 -3.19
CA VAL A 27 31.37 -19.93 -3.15
C VAL A 27 30.96 -20.46 -4.52
N ARG A 28 30.56 -21.73 -4.53
CA ARG A 28 29.95 -22.36 -5.70
C ARG A 28 28.52 -21.82 -5.92
N PRO A 29 28.07 -21.69 -7.17
CA PRO A 29 26.68 -21.36 -7.46
C PRO A 29 25.74 -22.35 -6.77
N LEU A 30 24.61 -21.85 -6.25
CA LEU A 30 23.55 -22.70 -5.74
C LEU A 30 22.88 -23.46 -6.90
N PRO A 31 22.40 -24.70 -6.68
CA PRO A 31 21.55 -25.36 -7.66
C PRO A 31 20.26 -24.56 -7.88
N VAL A 32 19.55 -24.82 -8.98
CA VAL A 32 18.24 -24.23 -9.27
C VAL A 32 17.23 -25.37 -9.40
N PRO A 33 16.18 -25.43 -8.55
CA PRO A 33 15.92 -24.54 -7.42
C PRO A 33 16.96 -24.64 -6.30
N TRP A 34 17.06 -23.61 -5.46
CA TRP A 34 17.92 -23.61 -4.28
C TRP A 34 17.50 -24.71 -3.28
N PRO A 35 18.43 -25.24 -2.47
CA PRO A 35 18.08 -26.12 -1.37
C PRO A 35 17.22 -25.39 -0.32
N PRO A 36 16.30 -26.08 0.38
CA PRO A 36 15.46 -25.48 1.42
C PRO A 36 16.25 -24.69 2.47
N GLU A 37 17.41 -25.19 2.88
CA GLU A 37 18.28 -24.53 3.86
C GLU A 37 18.80 -23.19 3.33
N ALA A 38 19.09 -23.09 2.03
CA ALA A 38 19.53 -21.81 1.45
C ALA A 38 18.39 -20.78 1.43
N ARG A 39 17.15 -21.21 1.13
CA ARG A 39 15.96 -20.35 1.22
C ARG A 39 15.71 -19.89 2.65
N GLU A 40 15.77 -20.80 3.62
CA GLU A 40 15.60 -20.48 5.04
C GLU A 40 16.61 -19.44 5.50
N GLU A 41 17.89 -19.57 5.12
CA GLU A 41 18.94 -18.62 5.50
C GLU A 41 18.75 -17.25 4.81
N LEU A 42 18.15 -17.19 3.61
CA LEU A 42 17.72 -15.92 3.01
C LEU A 42 16.59 -15.28 3.83
N VAL A 43 15.58 -16.06 4.21
CA VAL A 43 14.45 -15.57 5.01
C VAL A 43 14.94 -15.09 6.38
N THR A 44 15.82 -15.83 7.05
CA THR A 44 16.46 -15.41 8.31
C THR A 44 17.24 -14.11 8.14
N LEU A 45 18.04 -13.99 7.07
CA LEU A 45 18.74 -12.75 6.76
C LEU A 45 17.77 -11.58 6.62
N LEU A 46 16.70 -11.70 5.82
CA LEU A 46 15.72 -10.63 5.63
C LEU A 46 14.93 -10.31 6.91
N GLY A 47 14.66 -11.33 7.73
CA GLY A 47 13.94 -11.21 9.00
C GLY A 47 14.73 -10.55 10.13
N ALA A 48 16.05 -10.34 9.97
CA ALA A 48 16.91 -9.75 10.99
C ALA A 48 16.73 -8.23 11.17
N GLY A 49 15.82 -7.60 10.43
CA GLY A 49 15.52 -6.18 10.54
C GLY A 49 16.70 -5.30 10.15
N GLU A 50 16.98 -4.23 10.89
CA GLU A 50 18.01 -3.24 10.54
C GLU A 50 19.42 -3.84 10.37
N ALA A 51 19.74 -4.96 11.04
CA ALA A 51 21.03 -5.62 10.88
C ALA A 51 21.24 -6.19 9.46
N THR A 52 20.16 -6.50 8.73
CA THR A 52 20.17 -6.99 7.34
C THR A 52 20.91 -6.04 6.42
N VAL A 53 20.73 -4.74 6.61
CA VAL A 53 21.28 -3.68 5.75
C VAL A 53 22.79 -3.82 5.57
N GLY A 54 23.54 -3.83 6.66
CA GLY A 54 25.00 -3.80 6.59
C GLY A 54 25.57 -5.11 6.03
N VAL A 55 24.88 -6.22 6.30
CA VAL A 55 25.22 -7.54 5.76
C VAL A 55 24.94 -7.58 4.26
N TRP A 56 23.76 -7.12 3.82
CA TRP A 56 23.37 -7.10 2.41
C TRP A 56 24.32 -6.24 1.58
N GLU A 57 24.59 -5.01 2.02
CA GLU A 57 25.54 -4.10 1.35
C GLU A 57 26.94 -4.67 1.24
N ALA A 58 27.41 -5.36 2.30
CA ALA A 58 28.71 -6.01 2.27
C ALA A 58 28.77 -7.11 1.21
N LEU A 59 27.73 -7.95 1.10
CA LEU A 59 27.63 -8.98 0.05
C LEU A 59 27.51 -8.37 -1.35
N GLU A 60 26.72 -7.30 -1.48
CA GLU A 60 26.48 -6.59 -2.74
C GLU A 60 27.76 -5.94 -3.28
N ALA A 61 28.57 -5.34 -2.41
CA ALA A 61 29.86 -4.73 -2.77
C ALA A 61 30.86 -5.71 -3.43
N GLU A 62 30.69 -7.01 -3.20
CA GLU A 62 31.51 -8.08 -3.82
C GLU A 62 30.68 -8.91 -4.85
N GLY A 63 29.57 -8.36 -5.33
CA GLY A 63 28.72 -8.92 -6.39
C GLY A 63 28.07 -10.26 -6.02
N ILE A 64 27.93 -10.57 -4.73
CA ILE A 64 27.35 -11.83 -4.28
C ILE A 64 25.83 -11.82 -4.49
N ILE A 65 25.15 -10.71 -4.17
CA ILE A 65 23.69 -10.59 -4.32
C ILE A 65 23.27 -10.81 -5.77
N THR A 66 23.88 -10.12 -6.73
CA THR A 66 23.60 -10.29 -8.16
C THR A 66 23.84 -11.72 -8.66
N ARG A 67 24.84 -12.43 -8.11
CA ARG A 67 25.07 -13.83 -8.47
C ARG A 67 24.00 -14.78 -7.93
N LEU A 68 23.43 -14.47 -6.76
CA LEU A 68 22.33 -15.22 -6.18
C LEU A 68 21.01 -14.89 -6.92
N LEU A 69 20.76 -13.61 -7.17
CA LEU A 69 19.54 -13.05 -7.73
C LEU A 69 19.87 -12.23 -8.99
N PRO A 70 19.96 -12.87 -10.18
CA PRO A 70 20.47 -12.21 -11.39
C PRO A 70 19.76 -10.91 -11.79
N ASP A 71 18.42 -10.85 -11.75
CA ASP A 71 17.70 -9.63 -12.15
C ASP A 71 17.87 -8.45 -11.18
N TRP A 72 18.49 -8.67 -10.02
CA TRP A 72 18.90 -7.60 -9.10
C TRP A 72 19.84 -6.59 -9.78
N GLU A 73 20.63 -7.02 -10.77
CA GLU A 73 21.53 -6.14 -11.53
C GLU A 73 20.78 -4.94 -12.13
N ARG A 74 19.51 -5.11 -12.49
CA ARG A 74 18.70 -4.06 -13.14
C ARG A 74 18.22 -2.97 -12.19
N VAL A 75 18.19 -3.25 -10.89
CA VAL A 75 17.76 -2.31 -9.84
C VAL A 75 18.94 -1.78 -9.00
N HIS A 76 20.11 -2.41 -9.12
CA HIS A 76 21.33 -2.00 -8.41
C HIS A 76 21.70 -0.53 -8.69
N CYS A 77 21.85 0.25 -7.62
CA CYS A 77 22.11 1.69 -7.59
C CYS A 77 21.20 2.51 -8.52
N ARG A 78 20.00 2.02 -8.83
CA ARG A 78 19.08 2.68 -9.76
C ARG A 78 18.38 3.85 -9.04
N PRO A 79 18.38 5.06 -9.60
CA PRO A 79 17.61 6.17 -9.03
C PRO A 79 16.10 5.88 -9.06
N GLN A 80 15.41 6.26 -7.99
CA GLN A 80 13.94 6.31 -7.99
C GLN A 80 13.46 7.51 -8.81
N ARG A 81 12.34 7.34 -9.54
CA ARG A 81 11.77 8.40 -10.38
C ARG A 81 10.91 9.40 -9.61
N ASN A 82 10.43 9.03 -8.42
CA ASN A 82 9.54 9.84 -7.60
C ASN A 82 10.34 10.52 -6.46
N PRO A 83 10.24 11.85 -6.27
CA PRO A 83 11.00 12.61 -5.28
C PRO A 83 10.75 12.23 -3.82
N VAL A 84 9.69 11.47 -3.53
CA VAL A 84 9.37 11.04 -2.16
C VAL A 84 10.30 9.91 -1.68
N HIS A 85 10.92 9.15 -2.59
CA HIS A 85 11.84 8.08 -2.18
C HIS A 85 13.16 8.65 -1.70
N THR A 86 13.57 8.19 -0.51
CA THR A 86 14.87 8.54 0.10
C THR A 86 16.03 7.74 -0.52
N TRP A 87 15.75 6.58 -1.10
CA TRP A 87 16.75 5.56 -1.46
C TRP A 87 16.77 5.27 -2.97
N THR A 88 17.88 4.69 -3.45
CA THR A 88 17.90 3.97 -4.73
C THR A 88 16.97 2.76 -4.68
N VAL A 89 16.57 2.22 -5.84
CA VAL A 89 15.59 1.12 -5.91
C VAL A 89 16.07 -0.10 -5.11
N ASP A 90 17.29 -0.57 -5.33
CA ASP A 90 17.90 -1.67 -4.57
C ASP A 90 17.87 -1.45 -3.05
N ARG A 91 18.29 -0.27 -2.58
CA ARG A 91 18.27 0.06 -1.17
C ARG A 91 16.85 0.12 -0.62
N HIS A 92 15.90 0.69 -1.38
CA HIS A 92 14.48 0.73 -1.03
C HIS A 92 13.88 -0.67 -0.85
N LEU A 93 14.25 -1.64 -1.71
CA LEU A 93 13.81 -3.03 -1.58
C LEU A 93 14.28 -3.67 -0.27
N VAL A 94 15.53 -3.43 0.11
CA VAL A 94 16.09 -3.92 1.39
C VAL A 94 15.39 -3.24 2.58
N GLU A 95 15.21 -1.92 2.54
CA GLU A 95 14.50 -1.17 3.60
C GLU A 95 13.05 -1.63 3.74
N THR A 96 12.39 -1.95 2.63
CA THR A 96 11.03 -2.50 2.64
C THR A 96 11.01 -3.88 3.32
N ALA A 97 12.00 -4.73 3.06
CA ALA A 97 12.16 -6.00 3.79
C ALA A 97 12.42 -5.78 5.29
N VAL A 98 13.19 -4.77 5.68
CA VAL A 98 13.41 -4.39 7.09
C VAL A 98 12.09 -3.99 7.76
N ARG A 99 11.28 -3.16 7.10
CA ARG A 99 9.94 -2.79 7.62
C ARG A 99 9.02 -4.01 7.72
N ALA A 100 9.03 -4.86 6.69
CA ALA A 100 8.25 -6.09 6.66
C ALA A 100 8.65 -7.07 7.78
N ALA A 101 9.93 -7.14 8.16
CA ALA A 101 10.41 -7.97 9.27
C ALA A 101 9.69 -7.64 10.60
N SER A 102 9.40 -6.36 10.84
CA SER A 102 8.63 -5.91 12.02
C SER A 102 7.16 -6.32 11.99
N LEU A 103 6.63 -6.66 10.80
CA LEU A 103 5.23 -7.02 10.57
C LEU A 103 5.01 -8.53 10.48
N THR A 104 6.05 -9.35 10.59
CA THR A 104 5.99 -10.82 10.45
C THR A 104 5.00 -11.49 11.41
N ARG A 105 4.73 -10.91 12.57
CA ARG A 105 3.74 -11.41 13.54
C ARG A 105 2.27 -11.15 13.16
N ARG A 106 2.03 -10.32 12.13
CA ARG A 106 0.69 -9.99 11.61
C ARG A 106 0.28 -10.86 10.42
N VAL A 107 1.14 -11.80 10.00
CA VAL A 107 0.91 -12.62 8.82
C VAL A 107 1.17 -14.11 9.10
N HIS A 108 0.44 -14.98 8.43
CA HIS A 108 0.63 -16.43 8.58
C HIS A 108 1.87 -16.96 7.84
N ARG A 109 2.32 -16.25 6.79
CA ARG A 109 3.45 -16.62 5.93
C ARG A 109 4.52 -15.53 5.88
N PRO A 110 5.28 -15.33 6.97
CA PRO A 110 6.28 -14.27 7.06
C PRO A 110 7.40 -14.43 6.03
N ASP A 111 7.70 -15.66 5.62
CA ASP A 111 8.65 -15.97 4.55
C ASP A 111 8.22 -15.38 3.20
N LEU A 112 6.94 -15.50 2.82
CA LEU A 112 6.40 -14.92 1.60
C LEU A 112 6.36 -13.39 1.68
N LEU A 113 6.01 -12.81 2.83
CA LEU A 113 6.02 -11.37 3.05
C LEU A 113 7.43 -10.79 2.83
N LEU A 114 8.45 -11.38 3.46
CA LEU A 114 9.83 -10.89 3.38
C LEU A 114 10.38 -10.97 1.95
N VAL A 115 10.11 -12.07 1.23
CA VAL A 115 10.55 -12.22 -0.15
C VAL A 115 9.77 -11.30 -1.09
N ALA A 116 8.46 -11.17 -0.92
CA ALA A 116 7.67 -10.23 -1.71
C ALA A 116 8.11 -8.77 -1.46
N ALA A 117 8.44 -8.39 -0.22
CA ALA A 117 8.98 -7.09 0.13
C ALA A 117 10.29 -6.77 -0.60
N LEU A 118 11.21 -7.75 -0.66
CA LEU A 118 12.45 -7.64 -1.40
C LEU A 118 12.24 -7.51 -2.93
N LEU A 119 11.13 -8.04 -3.45
CA LEU A 119 10.89 -8.15 -4.90
C LEU A 119 9.82 -7.19 -5.44
N HIS A 120 9.07 -6.47 -4.60
CA HIS A 120 7.87 -5.73 -5.01
C HIS A 120 8.11 -4.76 -6.17
N ASP A 121 9.30 -4.15 -6.19
CA ASP A 121 9.68 -3.11 -7.15
C ASP A 121 10.75 -3.58 -8.16
N ILE A 122 11.04 -4.89 -8.22
CA ILE A 122 12.11 -5.44 -9.08
C ILE A 122 11.92 -5.11 -10.56
N GLY A 123 10.66 -4.91 -10.98
CA GLY A 123 10.30 -4.53 -12.34
C GLY A 123 10.70 -3.11 -12.74
N LYS A 124 11.07 -2.21 -11.81
CA LYS A 124 11.51 -0.83 -12.14
C LYS A 124 12.77 -0.79 -13.02
N GLY A 125 13.53 -1.89 -13.04
CA GLY A 125 14.67 -2.12 -13.92
C GLY A 125 14.33 -2.30 -15.41
N TRP A 126 13.05 -2.51 -15.73
CA TRP A 126 12.56 -2.91 -17.05
C TRP A 126 11.61 -1.86 -17.67
N PRO A 127 11.44 -1.87 -19.01
CA PRO A 127 10.49 -0.98 -19.67
C PRO A 127 9.03 -1.41 -19.43
N GLY A 128 8.12 -0.45 -19.49
CA GLY A 128 6.68 -0.68 -19.30
C GLY A 128 6.23 -0.50 -17.85
N ASP A 129 5.11 -1.14 -17.53
CA ASP A 129 4.54 -1.17 -16.17
C ASP A 129 5.41 -2.07 -15.27
N HIS A 130 5.97 -1.48 -14.22
CA HIS A 130 6.90 -2.16 -13.32
C HIS A 130 6.24 -3.28 -12.51
N SER A 131 4.94 -3.21 -12.25
CA SER A 131 4.22 -4.26 -11.54
C SER A 131 3.93 -5.45 -12.47
N VAL A 132 3.62 -5.21 -13.75
CA VAL A 132 3.51 -6.28 -14.77
C VAL A 132 4.85 -6.99 -14.93
N ALA A 133 5.92 -6.21 -15.17
CA ALA A 133 7.25 -6.77 -15.37
C ALA A 133 7.75 -7.48 -14.09
N GLY A 134 7.50 -6.86 -12.93
CA GLY A 134 7.85 -7.38 -11.62
C GLY A 134 7.21 -8.73 -11.33
N GLU A 135 5.94 -8.95 -11.71
CA GLU A 135 5.27 -10.25 -11.56
C GLU A 135 6.06 -11.38 -12.22
N VAL A 136 6.45 -11.20 -13.48
CA VAL A 136 7.18 -12.22 -14.25
C VAL A 136 8.53 -12.53 -13.59
N ILE A 137 9.27 -11.48 -13.22
CA ILE A 137 10.59 -11.62 -12.58
C ILE A 137 10.46 -12.28 -11.21
N ALA A 138 9.44 -11.90 -10.44
CA ALA A 138 9.18 -12.47 -9.13
C ALA A 138 8.84 -13.96 -9.22
N ARG A 139 8.10 -14.40 -10.25
CA ARG A 139 7.85 -15.83 -10.51
C ARG A 139 9.16 -16.60 -10.73
N ASP A 140 10.02 -16.07 -11.59
CA ASP A 140 11.31 -16.70 -11.92
C ASP A 140 12.24 -16.74 -10.70
N MET A 141 12.31 -15.64 -9.94
CA MET A 141 13.12 -15.55 -8.73
C MET A 141 12.60 -16.44 -7.61
N ALA A 142 11.31 -16.46 -7.33
CA ALA A 142 10.73 -17.32 -6.30
C ALA A 142 10.92 -18.81 -6.65
N THR A 143 10.76 -19.18 -7.93
CA THR A 143 11.05 -20.53 -8.41
C THR A 143 12.53 -20.88 -8.22
N ARG A 144 13.43 -19.95 -8.55
CA ARG A 144 14.88 -20.12 -8.33
C ARG A 144 15.23 -20.31 -6.85
N ILE A 145 14.63 -19.50 -5.98
CA ILE A 145 14.81 -19.57 -4.52
C ILE A 145 14.24 -20.88 -3.95
N GLY A 146 13.39 -21.59 -4.71
CA GLY A 146 12.88 -22.92 -4.35
C GLY A 146 11.57 -22.89 -3.56
N PHE A 147 10.73 -21.88 -3.79
CA PHE A 147 9.32 -21.93 -3.39
C PHE A 147 8.54 -22.90 -4.27
N ASP A 148 7.47 -23.49 -3.74
CA ASP A 148 6.56 -24.32 -4.54
C ASP A 148 5.68 -23.46 -5.46
N GLN A 149 4.93 -24.10 -6.36
CA GLN A 149 4.15 -23.37 -7.37
C GLN A 149 3.04 -22.50 -6.74
N HIS A 150 2.49 -22.90 -5.60
CA HIS A 150 1.45 -22.12 -4.92
C HIS A 150 2.05 -20.85 -4.34
N ASP A 151 3.15 -20.98 -3.60
CA ASP A 151 3.88 -19.87 -3.00
C ASP A 151 4.46 -18.90 -4.05
N VAL A 152 4.97 -19.44 -5.17
CA VAL A 152 5.39 -18.64 -6.33
C VAL A 152 4.22 -17.82 -6.87
N GLY A 153 3.02 -18.41 -6.94
CA GLY A 153 1.80 -17.72 -7.35
C GLY A 153 1.45 -16.57 -6.40
N VAL A 154 1.52 -16.81 -5.08
CA VAL A 154 1.26 -15.79 -4.07
C VAL A 154 2.26 -14.64 -4.16
N ILE A 155 3.57 -14.92 -4.20
CA ILE A 155 4.60 -13.88 -4.33
C ILE A 155 4.38 -13.05 -5.60
N ALA A 156 4.08 -13.72 -6.73
CA ALA A 156 3.79 -13.02 -7.99
C ALA A 156 2.59 -12.09 -7.87
N THR A 157 1.48 -12.55 -7.25
CA THR A 157 0.29 -11.72 -7.01
C THR A 157 0.63 -10.51 -6.12
N LEU A 158 1.42 -10.71 -5.06
CA LEU A 158 1.85 -9.62 -4.18
C LEU A 158 2.67 -8.56 -4.93
N VAL A 159 3.63 -8.99 -5.75
CA VAL A 159 4.43 -8.07 -6.58
C VAL A 159 3.57 -7.39 -7.65
N ARG A 160 2.66 -8.12 -8.29
CA ARG A 160 1.74 -7.59 -9.31
C ARG A 160 0.84 -6.49 -8.78
N HIS A 161 0.39 -6.64 -7.53
CA HIS A 161 -0.64 -5.79 -6.92
C HIS A 161 -0.13 -4.96 -5.74
N HIS A 162 1.18 -4.77 -5.56
CA HIS A 162 1.74 -4.07 -4.39
C HIS A 162 1.20 -2.64 -4.19
N LEU A 163 0.77 -1.97 -5.26
CA LEU A 163 0.12 -0.64 -5.22
C LEU A 163 -1.42 -0.69 -5.08
N LEU A 164 -2.04 -1.85 -5.26
CA LEU A 164 -3.50 -2.00 -5.38
C LEU A 164 -4.24 -1.41 -4.18
N LEU A 165 -3.84 -1.75 -2.96
CA LEU A 165 -4.54 -1.32 -1.76
C LEU A 165 -4.43 0.20 -1.56
N VAL A 166 -3.21 0.74 -1.64
CA VAL A 166 -3.00 2.19 -1.42
C VAL A 166 -3.64 3.04 -2.53
N GLU A 167 -3.58 2.60 -3.79
CA GLU A 167 -4.21 3.33 -4.90
C GLU A 167 -5.74 3.26 -4.83
N THR A 168 -6.29 2.09 -4.50
CA THR A 168 -7.75 1.94 -4.37
C THR A 168 -8.27 2.75 -3.19
N ALA A 169 -7.67 2.58 -2.02
CA ALA A 169 -8.10 3.25 -0.79
C ALA A 169 -8.03 4.79 -0.86
N THR A 170 -7.17 5.36 -1.70
CA THR A 170 -6.99 6.81 -1.81
C THR A 170 -7.60 7.45 -3.04
N ARG A 171 -8.07 6.66 -4.03
CA ARG A 171 -8.56 7.19 -5.31
C ARG A 171 -9.91 6.65 -5.75
N ARG A 172 -10.46 5.65 -5.06
CA ARG A 172 -11.75 5.03 -5.39
C ARG A 172 -12.72 5.21 -4.23
N ASP A 173 -13.99 5.11 -4.57
CA ASP A 173 -15.05 5.00 -3.58
C ASP A 173 -15.04 3.59 -2.97
N LEU A 174 -14.94 3.52 -1.65
CA LEU A 174 -14.93 2.26 -0.91
C LEU A 174 -16.34 1.75 -0.61
N ASP A 175 -17.36 2.62 -0.75
CA ASP A 175 -18.76 2.27 -0.61
C ASP A 175 -19.32 1.61 -1.87
N ASP A 176 -18.69 1.82 -3.03
CA ASP A 176 -18.98 1.07 -4.26
C ASP A 176 -18.63 -0.42 -4.12
N PRO A 177 -19.64 -1.33 -4.09
CA PRO A 177 -19.41 -2.76 -3.95
C PRO A 177 -18.57 -3.35 -5.10
N ALA A 178 -18.62 -2.74 -6.30
CA ALA A 178 -17.80 -3.19 -7.43
C ALA A 178 -16.30 -2.93 -7.19
N THR A 179 -15.95 -1.82 -6.54
CA THR A 179 -14.58 -1.53 -6.14
C THR A 179 -14.05 -2.59 -5.18
N VAL A 180 -14.79 -2.92 -4.12
CA VAL A 180 -14.40 -3.96 -3.14
C VAL A 180 -14.27 -5.34 -3.80
N ARG A 181 -15.26 -5.73 -4.64
CA ARG A 181 -15.22 -7.01 -5.37
C ARG A 181 -14.01 -7.12 -6.29
N SER A 182 -13.65 -6.04 -7.00
CA SER A 182 -12.48 -6.06 -7.90
C SER A 182 -11.17 -6.33 -7.16
N VAL A 183 -11.03 -5.83 -5.93
CA VAL A 183 -9.85 -6.11 -5.08
C VAL A 183 -9.90 -7.55 -4.57
N ALA A 184 -11.06 -8.04 -4.15
CA ALA A 184 -11.26 -9.42 -3.71
C ALA A 184 -10.89 -10.43 -4.81
N GLU A 185 -11.31 -10.18 -6.05
CA GLU A 185 -10.96 -11.00 -7.22
C GLU A 185 -9.44 -11.01 -7.45
N ALA A 186 -8.79 -9.84 -7.39
CA ALA A 186 -7.35 -9.71 -7.61
C ALA A 186 -6.51 -10.47 -6.57
N VAL A 187 -6.89 -10.44 -5.29
CA VAL A 187 -6.13 -11.14 -4.22
C VAL A 187 -6.55 -12.60 -4.07
N SER A 188 -7.78 -12.96 -4.45
CA SER A 188 -8.37 -14.30 -4.45
C SER A 188 -8.44 -15.06 -3.11
N SER A 189 -7.74 -14.64 -2.06
CA SER A 189 -7.75 -15.28 -0.74
C SER A 189 -7.44 -14.31 0.41
N THR A 190 -7.98 -14.60 1.60
CA THR A 190 -7.73 -13.81 2.81
C THR A 190 -6.25 -13.82 3.21
N SER A 191 -5.55 -14.95 3.01
CA SER A 191 -4.11 -15.05 3.27
C SER A 191 -3.29 -14.14 2.35
N THR A 192 -3.66 -14.02 1.08
CA THR A 192 -2.99 -13.10 0.14
C THR A 192 -3.30 -11.65 0.48
N LEU A 193 -4.54 -11.34 0.86
CA LEU A 193 -4.94 -10.00 1.31
C LEU A 193 -4.15 -9.56 2.56
N GLU A 194 -4.00 -10.45 3.54
CA GLU A 194 -3.23 -10.21 4.77
C GLU A 194 -1.76 -9.86 4.44
N LEU A 195 -1.13 -10.65 3.57
CA LEU A 195 0.25 -10.40 3.10
C LEU A 195 0.35 -9.09 2.32
N LEU A 196 -0.61 -8.80 1.44
CA LEU A 196 -0.61 -7.58 0.64
C LEU A 196 -0.76 -6.33 1.50
N HIS A 197 -1.61 -6.39 2.53
CA HIS A 197 -1.77 -5.31 3.50
C HIS A 197 -0.46 -5.01 4.23
N ALA A 198 0.21 -6.05 4.75
CA ALA A 198 1.50 -5.88 5.41
C ALA A 198 2.58 -5.36 4.45
N LEU A 199 2.59 -5.81 3.20
CA LEU A 199 3.52 -5.33 2.17
C LEU A 199 3.30 -3.85 1.84
N THR A 200 2.04 -3.43 1.65
CA THR A 200 1.69 -2.02 1.38
C THR A 200 2.16 -1.10 2.51
N GLU A 201 1.95 -1.50 3.76
CA GLU A 201 2.43 -0.73 4.93
C GLU A 201 3.97 -0.68 4.98
N ALA A 202 4.65 -1.81 4.77
CA ALA A 202 6.10 -1.88 4.77
C ALA A 202 6.74 -0.97 3.70
N ASP A 203 6.21 -0.98 2.47
CA ASP A 203 6.69 -0.17 1.35
C ASP A 203 6.50 1.34 1.63
N ALA A 204 5.33 1.71 2.15
CA ALA A 204 5.06 3.10 2.51
C ALA A 204 6.00 3.59 3.63
N LEU A 205 6.22 2.77 4.67
CA LEU A 205 7.16 3.10 5.76
C LEU A 205 8.62 3.17 5.30
N ALA A 206 9.02 2.39 4.28
CA ALA A 206 10.36 2.43 3.69
C ALA A 206 10.56 3.63 2.76
N THR A 207 9.49 4.05 2.08
CA THR A 207 9.50 5.24 1.22
C THR A 207 9.77 6.51 2.04
N GLY A 208 9.09 6.66 3.19
CA GLY A 208 9.34 7.72 4.16
C GLY A 208 8.12 8.09 5.01
N PRO A 209 8.28 8.87 6.09
CA PRO A 209 7.20 9.20 7.03
C PRO A 209 6.02 9.94 6.39
N ALA A 210 6.26 10.66 5.29
CA ALA A 210 5.19 11.34 4.55
C ALA A 210 4.33 10.39 3.71
N ALA A 211 4.78 9.15 3.46
CA ALA A 211 4.07 8.17 2.64
C ALA A 211 3.04 7.36 3.44
N TRP A 212 3.22 7.18 4.74
CA TRP A 212 2.29 6.43 5.60
C TRP A 212 1.79 7.26 6.79
N SER A 213 0.63 7.92 6.62
CA SER A 213 -0.04 8.67 7.68
C SER A 213 -1.16 7.85 8.34
N ALA A 214 -1.59 8.25 9.54
CA ALA A 214 -2.72 7.62 10.23
C ALA A 214 -3.99 7.56 9.36
N TRP A 215 -4.25 8.62 8.59
CA TRP A 215 -5.37 8.67 7.64
C TRP A 215 -5.22 7.65 6.48
N ARG A 216 -4.02 7.49 5.90
CA ARG A 216 -3.84 6.46 4.86
C ARG A 216 -3.96 5.05 5.44
N ALA A 217 -3.43 4.86 6.65
CA ALA A 217 -3.55 3.59 7.35
C ALA A 217 -5.03 3.22 7.61
N SER A 218 -5.87 4.18 8.03
CA SER A 218 -7.30 3.92 8.26
C SER A 218 -8.04 3.59 6.97
N LEU A 219 -7.77 4.29 5.86
CA LEU A 219 -8.38 3.99 4.55
C LEU A 219 -8.01 2.60 4.04
N VAL A 220 -6.73 2.22 4.13
CA VAL A 220 -6.28 0.88 3.72
C VAL A 220 -6.88 -0.19 4.63
N ALA A 221 -6.93 0.04 5.94
CA ALA A 221 -7.53 -0.90 6.89
C ALA A 221 -9.03 -1.09 6.64
N ASP A 222 -9.78 -0.03 6.33
CA ASP A 222 -11.20 -0.12 5.98
C ASP A 222 -11.41 -0.92 4.70
N LEU A 223 -10.66 -0.63 3.64
CA LEU A 223 -10.71 -1.42 2.40
C LEU A 223 -10.39 -2.90 2.68
N VAL A 224 -9.34 -3.21 3.44
CA VAL A 224 -8.96 -4.59 3.77
C VAL A 224 -10.08 -5.29 4.55
N LYS A 225 -10.72 -4.62 5.49
CA LYS A 225 -11.85 -5.16 6.25
C LYS A 225 -13.01 -5.52 5.32
N ARG A 226 -13.40 -4.60 4.43
CA ARG A 226 -14.48 -4.82 3.45
C ARG A 226 -14.16 -5.98 2.49
N VAL A 227 -12.94 -6.03 1.97
CA VAL A 227 -12.49 -7.11 1.08
C VAL A 227 -12.47 -8.46 1.80
N ALA A 228 -12.03 -8.49 3.07
CA ALA A 228 -12.02 -9.71 3.88
C ALA A 228 -13.44 -10.26 4.10
N ALA A 229 -14.43 -9.40 4.32
CA ALA A 229 -15.84 -9.77 4.42
C ALA A 229 -16.33 -10.44 3.12
N VAL A 230 -16.05 -9.82 1.96
CA VAL A 230 -16.40 -10.39 0.65
C VAL A 230 -15.74 -11.76 0.42
N LEU A 231 -14.46 -11.92 0.79
CA LEU A 231 -13.75 -13.21 0.69
C LEU A 231 -14.30 -14.27 1.65
N ALA A 232 -14.90 -13.86 2.78
CA ALA A 232 -15.59 -14.75 3.71
C ALA A 232 -17.00 -15.14 3.22
N GLY A 233 -17.46 -14.58 2.10
CA GLY A 233 -18.78 -14.84 1.53
C GLY A 233 -19.88 -13.91 2.04
N GLU A 234 -19.53 -12.82 2.73
CA GLU A 234 -20.48 -11.77 3.05
C GLU A 234 -20.73 -10.93 1.79
N GLU A 235 -22.00 -10.67 1.47
CA GLU A 235 -22.31 -9.73 0.41
C GLU A 235 -21.93 -8.33 0.91
N PRO A 236 -21.15 -7.55 0.14
CA PRO A 236 -20.91 -6.16 0.50
C PRO A 236 -22.29 -5.52 0.60
N GLU A 237 -22.62 -4.97 1.78
CA GLU A 237 -23.83 -4.18 1.93
C GLU A 237 -23.77 -3.14 0.82
N GLU A 238 -24.71 -3.22 -0.12
CA GLU A 238 -25.08 -2.02 -0.86
C GLU A 238 -25.51 -1.08 0.25
N THR A 239 -24.61 -0.16 0.63
CA THR A 239 -25.04 1.03 1.33
C THR A 239 -26.06 1.59 0.38
N GLU A 240 -27.36 1.35 0.65
CA GLU A 240 -28.41 2.19 0.08
C GLU A 240 -27.87 3.58 0.34
N GLU A 241 -27.42 4.27 -0.71
CA GLU A 241 -26.95 5.65 -0.61
C GLU A 241 -28.05 6.35 0.15
N GLY A 242 -27.83 6.56 1.46
CA GLY A 242 -28.95 6.72 2.38
C GLY A 242 -29.78 7.86 1.85
N ALA A 243 -31.05 7.58 1.52
CA ALA A 243 -31.95 8.59 0.96
C ALA A 243 -31.76 9.88 1.76
N PRO A 244 -31.58 11.03 1.10
CA PRO A 244 -31.13 12.26 1.75
C PRO A 244 -31.92 12.46 3.04
N GLY A 245 -31.23 12.34 4.18
CA GLY A 245 -31.88 12.53 5.48
C GLY A 245 -32.56 13.90 5.55
N ALA A 246 -33.50 14.06 6.48
CA ALA A 246 -34.29 15.29 6.60
C ALA A 246 -33.47 16.59 6.69
N GLU A 247 -32.22 16.52 7.19
CA GLU A 247 -31.30 17.65 7.20
C GLU A 247 -30.84 18.06 5.78
N HIS A 248 -30.48 17.09 4.94
CA HIS A 248 -30.10 17.33 3.54
C HIS A 248 -31.25 17.93 2.75
N GLU A 249 -32.46 17.38 2.88
CA GLU A 249 -33.65 17.92 2.24
C GLU A 249 -33.93 19.35 2.70
N ARG A 250 -33.81 19.62 4.01
CA ARG A 250 -34.03 20.96 4.56
C ARG A 250 -33.02 21.98 4.01
N LEU A 251 -31.75 21.59 3.92
CA LEU A 251 -30.70 22.45 3.35
C LEU A 251 -30.94 22.68 1.85
N ALA A 252 -31.32 21.65 1.08
CA ALA A 252 -31.66 21.76 -0.33
C ALA A 252 -32.86 22.69 -0.58
N ILE A 253 -33.94 22.55 0.21
CA ILE A 253 -35.12 23.42 0.15
C ILE A 253 -34.73 24.88 0.42
N GLU A 254 -33.92 25.14 1.45
CA GLU A 254 -33.50 26.50 1.80
C GLU A 254 -32.61 27.11 0.71
N ALA A 255 -31.71 26.32 0.13
CA ALA A 255 -30.84 26.76 -0.95
C ALA A 255 -31.64 27.10 -2.22
N LEU A 256 -32.65 26.30 -2.57
CA LEU A 256 -33.57 26.60 -3.67
C LEU A 256 -34.42 27.83 -3.39
N ARG A 257 -34.95 27.97 -2.18
CA ARG A 257 -35.82 29.09 -1.78
C ARG A 257 -35.07 30.42 -1.81
N THR A 258 -33.80 30.42 -1.41
CA THR A 258 -32.98 31.64 -1.32
C THR A 258 -32.18 31.90 -2.60
N GLY A 259 -31.91 30.87 -3.39
CA GLY A 259 -30.99 30.94 -4.53
C GLY A 259 -29.51 31.04 -4.12
N GLU A 260 -29.21 30.96 -2.82
CA GLU A 260 -27.86 31.11 -2.25
C GLU A 260 -27.35 29.78 -1.66
N PRO A 261 -26.02 29.58 -1.58
CA PRO A 261 -25.46 28.41 -0.92
C PRO A 261 -25.79 28.39 0.57
N VAL A 262 -26.26 27.24 1.07
CA VAL A 262 -26.53 27.00 2.50
C VAL A 262 -25.53 25.98 3.01
N LEU A 263 -24.85 26.29 4.12
CA LEU A 263 -23.80 25.43 4.66
C LEU A 263 -24.11 25.00 6.09
N THR A 264 -23.73 23.77 6.44
CA THR A 264 -23.71 23.28 7.83
C THR A 264 -22.38 22.58 8.12
N LEU A 265 -21.88 22.73 9.34
CA LEU A 265 -20.62 22.15 9.80
C LEU A 265 -20.90 21.19 10.95
N HIS A 266 -20.48 19.94 10.82
CA HIS A 266 -20.53 18.95 11.88
C HIS A 266 -19.12 18.57 12.30
N THR A 267 -18.85 18.60 13.60
CA THR A 267 -17.62 18.03 14.13
C THR A 267 -17.73 16.52 14.12
N ARG A 268 -16.87 15.84 13.36
CA ARG A 268 -16.76 14.39 13.43
C ARG A 268 -15.71 14.03 14.49
N PRO A 269 -16.08 13.33 15.56
CA PRO A 269 -15.09 12.77 16.47
C PRO A 269 -14.29 11.72 15.68
N GLU A 270 -12.98 11.92 15.57
CA GLU A 270 -12.08 10.92 14.99
C GLU A 270 -11.74 9.87 16.08
N GLU A 271 -11.83 8.58 15.76
CA GLU A 271 -11.36 7.54 16.68
C GLU A 271 -9.82 7.61 16.81
N PRO A 272 -9.26 7.45 18.03
CA PRO A 272 -7.85 7.69 18.27
C PRO A 272 -6.96 6.68 17.53
N ALA A 273 -6.10 7.21 16.65
CA ALA A 273 -5.00 6.47 16.05
C ALA A 273 -3.72 6.62 16.89
N GLY A 274 -3.72 6.05 18.10
CA GLY A 274 -2.52 5.87 18.92
C GLY A 274 -2.06 7.07 19.77
N ASP A 275 -1.10 6.79 20.65
CA ASP A 275 -0.69 7.67 21.75
C ASP A 275 0.13 8.90 21.31
N GLY A 276 -0.45 10.10 21.46
CA GLY A 276 0.33 11.29 21.81
C GLY A 276 0.37 12.48 20.83
N GLU A 277 -0.33 12.46 19.70
CA GLU A 277 -0.46 13.65 18.84
C GLU A 277 -1.74 14.44 19.15
N VAL A 278 -1.63 15.78 19.21
CA VAL A 278 -2.77 16.68 19.45
C VAL A 278 -3.67 16.72 18.21
N GLU A 279 -4.93 16.31 18.39
CA GLU A 279 -5.95 16.12 17.35
C GLU A 279 -6.24 17.38 16.52
N PRO A 280 -6.29 17.30 15.17
CA PRO A 280 -7.13 18.20 14.40
C PRO A 280 -8.58 17.68 14.43
N VAL A 281 -9.52 18.51 14.88
CA VAL A 281 -10.96 18.20 14.79
C VAL A 281 -11.33 17.95 13.33
N GLY A 282 -11.76 16.73 13.01
CA GLY A 282 -12.37 16.42 11.72
C GLY A 282 -13.68 17.19 11.58
N VAL A 283 -13.88 17.86 10.44
CA VAL A 283 -15.09 18.62 10.18
C VAL A 283 -15.71 18.12 8.89
N GLU A 284 -17.01 17.82 8.96
CA GLU A 284 -17.87 17.59 7.82
C GLU A 284 -18.56 18.90 7.47
N LEU A 285 -18.46 19.31 6.20
CA LEU A 285 -19.04 20.54 5.68
C LEU A 285 -20.07 20.16 4.61
N LEU A 286 -21.35 20.29 4.94
CA LEU A 286 -22.45 20.09 4.00
C LEU A 286 -22.70 21.41 3.25
N ILE A 287 -22.78 21.36 1.91
CA ILE A 287 -23.05 22.54 1.06
C ILE A 287 -24.25 22.25 0.15
N ALA A 288 -25.40 22.84 0.48
CA ALA A 288 -26.57 22.80 -0.40
C ALA A 288 -26.60 24.03 -1.31
N LEU A 289 -26.90 23.83 -2.59
CA LEU A 289 -26.99 24.90 -3.57
C LEU A 289 -27.92 24.51 -4.74
N PRO A 290 -28.49 25.50 -5.46
CA PRO A 290 -29.15 25.23 -6.73
C PRO A 290 -28.13 24.83 -7.80
N ASP A 291 -28.49 23.89 -8.68
CA ASP A 291 -27.64 23.46 -9.80
C ASP A 291 -27.20 24.67 -10.63
N ARG A 292 -25.87 24.82 -10.74
CA ARG A 292 -25.22 25.83 -11.57
C ARG A 292 -23.81 25.38 -11.93
N PRO A 293 -23.30 25.76 -13.12
CA PRO A 293 -21.98 25.36 -13.55
C PRO A 293 -20.87 25.97 -12.67
N GLY A 294 -19.83 25.17 -12.38
CA GLY A 294 -18.58 25.66 -11.79
C GLY A 294 -18.55 25.74 -10.27
N VAL A 295 -19.54 25.21 -9.56
CA VAL A 295 -19.59 25.27 -8.08
C VAL A 295 -18.51 24.42 -7.44
N LEU A 296 -18.34 23.18 -7.91
CA LEU A 296 -17.37 22.26 -7.34
C LEU A 296 -15.93 22.82 -7.41
N PRO A 297 -15.47 23.38 -8.55
CA PRO A 297 -14.21 24.15 -8.61
C PRO A 297 -14.16 25.36 -7.67
N ALA A 298 -15.27 26.09 -7.50
CA ALA A 298 -15.32 27.27 -6.62
C ALA A 298 -15.21 26.87 -5.14
N ALA A 299 -15.96 25.85 -4.70
CA ALA A 299 -15.90 25.30 -3.36
C ALA A 299 -14.50 24.75 -3.05
N ALA A 300 -13.95 23.93 -3.95
CA ALA A 300 -12.58 23.44 -3.84
C ALA A 300 -11.55 24.58 -3.76
N GLY A 301 -11.74 25.64 -4.55
CA GLY A 301 -10.90 26.84 -4.53
C GLY A 301 -10.93 27.57 -3.19
N VAL A 302 -12.11 27.75 -2.60
CA VAL A 302 -12.26 28.37 -1.26
C VAL A 302 -11.56 27.53 -0.20
N LEU A 303 -11.80 26.22 -0.18
CA LEU A 303 -11.16 25.31 0.78
C LEU A 303 -9.62 25.34 0.64
N ALA A 304 -9.12 25.33 -0.59
CA ALA A 304 -7.69 25.43 -0.87
C ALA A 304 -7.09 26.79 -0.43
N LEU A 305 -7.78 27.91 -0.67
CA LEU A 305 -7.35 29.25 -0.23
C LEU A 305 -7.21 29.33 1.30
N HIS A 306 -8.09 28.64 2.02
CA HIS A 306 -8.06 28.53 3.47
C HIS A 306 -7.14 27.44 4.00
N ARG A 307 -6.38 26.75 3.12
CA ARG A 307 -5.48 25.64 3.45
C ARG A 307 -6.19 24.50 4.20
N LEU A 308 -7.48 24.32 3.93
CA LEU A 308 -8.26 23.21 4.44
C LEU A 308 -7.97 21.98 3.58
N THR A 309 -7.60 20.88 4.23
CA THR A 309 -7.36 19.61 3.55
C THR A 309 -8.67 18.87 3.43
N VAL A 310 -9.17 18.72 2.19
CA VAL A 310 -10.35 17.89 1.89
C VAL A 310 -9.92 16.43 1.90
N ARG A 311 -10.51 15.63 2.79
CA ARG A 311 -10.20 14.19 2.92
C ARG A 311 -11.07 13.33 2.01
N ALA A 312 -12.34 13.70 1.87
CA ALA A 312 -13.33 13.12 0.98
C ALA A 312 -14.32 14.22 0.56
N ALA A 313 -14.97 14.04 -0.57
CA ALA A 313 -16.07 14.87 -1.06
C ALA A 313 -17.02 13.96 -1.84
N ASP A 314 -18.31 14.18 -1.67
CA ASP A 314 -19.39 13.46 -2.35
C ASP A 314 -20.31 14.49 -3.05
N LEU A 315 -21.04 14.07 -4.08
CA LEU A 315 -21.97 14.93 -4.79
C LEU A 315 -23.27 14.17 -4.98
N ARG A 316 -24.38 14.76 -4.53
CA ARG A 316 -25.70 14.14 -4.67
C ARG A 316 -26.74 15.13 -5.19
N ALA A 317 -27.45 14.75 -6.24
CA ALA A 317 -28.65 15.47 -6.64
C ALA A 317 -29.81 15.11 -5.69
N VAL A 318 -30.55 16.10 -5.20
CA VAL A 318 -31.72 15.88 -4.35
C VAL A 318 -32.97 16.31 -5.13
N GLU A 319 -33.78 15.34 -5.53
CA GLU A 319 -35.11 15.62 -6.09
C GLU A 319 -36.07 16.00 -4.97
N LEU A 320 -36.55 17.25 -4.97
CA LEU A 320 -37.52 17.71 -3.99
C LEU A 320 -38.96 17.36 -4.41
N PRO A 321 -39.87 17.08 -3.46
CA PRO A 321 -41.28 16.84 -3.75
C PRO A 321 -41.93 18.00 -4.54
N ASN A 322 -42.71 17.63 -5.56
CA ASN A 322 -43.32 18.50 -6.59
C ASN A 322 -44.34 19.57 -6.10
N GLU A 323 -43.93 20.50 -5.25
CA GLU A 323 -44.62 21.80 -5.09
C GLU A 323 -43.72 23.00 -5.44
N VAL A 324 -42.42 22.79 -5.64
CA VAL A 324 -41.46 23.82 -6.07
C VAL A 324 -40.59 23.22 -7.18
N GLY A 325 -41.04 23.34 -8.42
CA GLY A 325 -40.35 22.76 -9.57
C GLY A 325 -39.03 23.46 -9.85
N GLU A 326 -37.92 22.88 -9.39
CA GLU A 326 -36.56 22.97 -9.95
C GLU A 326 -35.66 22.01 -9.14
N SER A 327 -34.89 21.18 -9.84
CA SER A 327 -33.92 20.24 -9.25
C SER A 327 -32.72 20.99 -8.66
N ALA A 328 -32.28 20.61 -7.45
CA ALA A 328 -31.07 21.14 -6.84
C ALA A 328 -30.01 20.06 -6.66
N ASP A 329 -28.78 20.42 -7.00
CA ASP A 329 -27.60 19.58 -6.81
C ASP A 329 -26.94 19.93 -5.47
N LEU A 330 -26.83 18.95 -4.58
CA LEU A 330 -26.17 19.08 -3.29
C LEU A 330 -24.69 18.66 -3.41
N LEU A 331 -23.78 19.48 -2.88
CA LEU A 331 -22.37 19.13 -2.72
C LEU A 331 -22.13 18.69 -1.27
N LEU A 332 -21.74 17.43 -1.07
CA LEU A 332 -21.43 16.81 0.22
C LEU A 332 -19.93 16.79 0.51
#